data_AF-A0A7W0MWH7-F1
#
_entry.id   AF-A0A7W0MWH7-F1
#
_cell.length_a   1.000
_cell.length_b   1.000
_cell.length_c   1.000
_cell.angle_alpha   90.00
_cell.angle_beta   90.00
_cell.angle_gamma   90.00
#
_symmetry.space_group_name_H-M   'P 1'
#
loop_
_entity.id
_entity.type
_entity.pdbx_description
1 polymer ?
#
loop_
_entity_poly.entity_id
_entity_poly.type
_entity_poly.pdbx_seq_one_letter_code
_entity_poly.pdbx_strand_id
1 'polypeptide(L)' 'MDVALIVAAAAEVAEEHHRSEAPFFIAGGVLAAFAVLVSVLGFKRPDFPSGAGAARGVMGLGAVLVAAAMFTAVYVAI' A
#
# COMPACT_ATOMS: atom_id res chain seq x y z
N MET A 1 -21.62 -33.15 -0.26
CA MET A 1 -21.35 -31.94 0.54
C MET A 1 -22.66 -31.53 1.16
N ASP A 2 -22.73 -31.52 2.49
CA ASP A 2 -23.95 -31.18 3.22
C ASP A 2 -24.14 -29.66 3.26
N VAL A 3 -25.38 -29.17 3.26
CA VAL A 3 -25.69 -27.74 3.20
C VAL A 3 -25.06 -26.99 4.37
N ALA A 4 -24.96 -27.66 5.53
CA ALA A 4 -24.28 -27.13 6.71
C ALA A 4 -22.79 -26.81 6.46
N LEU A 5 -22.10 -27.58 5.61
CA LEU A 5 -20.68 -27.38 5.29
C LEU A 5 -20.49 -26.21 4.32
N ILE A 6 -21.45 -26.00 3.41
CA ILE A 6 -21.49 -24.82 2.53
C ILE A 6 -21.79 -23.55 3.33
N VAL A 7 -22.75 -23.61 4.26
CA VAL A 7 -23.10 -22.49 5.13
C VAL A 7 -21.95 -22.14 6.08
N ALA A 8 -21.25 -23.13 6.64
CA ALA A 8 -20.07 -22.88 7.47
C ALA A 8 -18.91 -22.25 6.68
N ALA A 9 -18.58 -22.76 5.48
CA ALA A 9 -17.56 -22.17 4.64
C ALA A 9 -17.94 -20.75 4.16
N ALA A 10 -19.21 -20.51 3.85
CA ALA A 10 -19.71 -19.18 3.50
C ALA A 10 -19.69 -18.23 4.70
N ALA A 11 -19.93 -18.72 5.92
CA ALA A 11 -19.83 -17.94 7.14
C ALA A 11 -18.39 -17.56 7.44
N GLU A 12 -17.40 -18.45 7.27
CA GLU A 12 -15.98 -18.10 7.48
C GLU A 12 -15.48 -17.05 6.50
N VAL A 13 -15.89 -17.12 5.22
CA VAL A 13 -15.58 -16.09 4.21
C VAL A 13 -16.34 -14.77 4.47
N ALA A 14 -17.53 -14.84 5.05
CA ALA A 14 -18.32 -13.65 5.41
C ALA A 14 -17.80 -12.96 6.68
N GLU A 15 -17.25 -13.72 7.63
CA GLU A 15 -16.71 -13.22 8.90
C GLU A 15 -15.40 -12.43 8.68
N GLU A 16 -14.62 -12.74 7.62
CA GLU A 16 -13.39 -11.99 7.24
C GLU A 16 -13.65 -10.52 6.84
N HIS A 17 -14.89 -10.13 6.53
CA HIS A 17 -15.23 -8.80 5.99
C HIS A 17 -15.59 -7.73 7.05
N HIS A 18 -15.19 -7.88 8.31
CA HIS A 18 -15.56 -6.93 9.36
C HIS A 18 -14.78 -5.60 9.36
N ARG A 19 -13.77 -5.44 8.48
CA ARG A 19 -12.96 -4.20 8.40
C ARG A 19 -12.85 -3.69 6.97
N SER A 20 -13.11 -2.39 6.80
CA SER A 20 -12.90 -1.72 5.51
C SER A 20 -11.42 -1.77 5.12
N GLU A 21 -11.14 -2.36 3.97
CA GLU A 21 -9.79 -2.47 3.37
C GLU A 21 -9.31 -1.15 2.75
N ALA A 22 -10.21 -0.16 2.66
CA ALA A 22 -9.95 1.14 2.06
C ALA A 22 -8.65 1.81 2.54
N PRO A 23 -8.28 1.79 3.84
CA PRO A 23 -7.04 2.42 4.30
C PRO A 23 -5.78 1.84 3.64
N PHE A 24 -5.74 0.50 3.44
CA PHE A 24 -4.61 -0.16 2.79
C PHE A 24 -4.54 0.19 1.30
N PHE A 25 -5.68 0.14 0.59
CA PHE A 25 -5.71 0.49 -0.83
C PHE A 25 -5.34 1.95 -1.09
N ILE A 26 -5.76 2.87 -0.22
CA ILE A 26 -5.40 4.28 -0.32
C ILE A 26 -3.91 4.46 -0.06
N ALA A 27 -3.37 3.91 1.02
CA ALA A 27 -1.94 4.05 1.36
C ALA A 27 -1.04 3.39 0.31
N GLY A 28 -1.37 2.17 -0.12
CA GLY A 28 -0.66 1.47 -1.18
C GLY A 28 -0.75 2.19 -2.53
N GLY A 29 -1.93 2.73 -2.87
CA GLY A 29 -2.12 3.53 -4.08
C GLY A 29 -1.29 4.81 -4.09
N VAL A 30 -1.21 5.53 -2.96
CA VAL A 30 -0.37 6.72 -2.82
C VAL A 30 1.12 6.36 -2.96
N LEU A 31 1.56 5.26 -2.34
CA LEU A 31 2.93 4.76 -2.49
C LEU A 31 3.25 4.39 -3.95
N ALA A 32 2.33 3.71 -4.64
CA ALA A 32 2.49 3.34 -6.04
C ALA A 32 2.57 4.59 -6.94
N ALA A 33 1.68 5.57 -6.73
CA ALA A 33 1.69 6.82 -7.47
C ALA A 33 3.03 7.58 -7.26
N PHE A 34 3.53 7.63 -6.03
CA PHE A 34 4.83 8.20 -5.72
C PHE A 34 5.97 7.50 -6.49
N ALA A 35 5.99 6.16 -6.50
CA ALA A 35 7.01 5.39 -7.22
C ALA A 35 6.98 5.68 -8.74
N VAL A 36 5.78 5.74 -9.33
CA VAL A 36 5.62 6.10 -10.75
C VAL A 36 6.12 7.52 -11.01
N LEU A 37 5.79 8.49 -10.15
CA LEU A 37 6.26 9.87 -10.30
C LEU A 37 7.78 9.96 -10.22
N VAL A 38 8.41 9.28 -9.26
CA VAL A 38 9.87 9.21 -9.13
C VAL A 38 10.50 8.59 -10.38
N SER A 39 9.91 7.51 -10.90
CA SER A 39 10.37 6.86 -12.13
C SER A 39 10.28 7.80 -13.34
N VAL A 40 9.12 8.44 -13.55
CA VAL A 40 8.93 9.41 -14.64
C VAL A 40 9.91 10.57 -14.51
N LEU A 41 10.16 11.05 -13.30
CA LEU A 41 11.07 12.17 -13.07
C LEU A 41 12.53 11.76 -13.33
N GLY A 42 12.92 10.54 -12.95
CA GLY A 42 14.23 9.98 -13.29
C GLY A 42 14.46 9.81 -14.78
N PHE A 43 13.42 9.45 -15.56
CA PHE A 43 13.53 9.39 -17.01
C PHE A 43 13.54 10.77 -17.68
N LYS A 44 12.76 11.73 -17.16
CA LYS A 44 12.63 13.07 -17.76
C LYS A 44 13.76 14.02 -17.38
N ARG A 45 14.44 13.78 -16.25
CA ARG A 45 15.49 14.66 -15.73
C ARG A 45 16.75 13.84 -15.43
N PRO A 46 17.81 13.97 -16.25
CA PRO A 46 19.05 13.22 -16.03
C PRO A 46 19.74 13.59 -14.71
N ASP A 47 19.53 14.81 -14.21
CA ASP A 47 20.10 15.27 -12.94
C ASP A 47 19.21 14.96 -11.72
N PHE A 48 18.09 14.25 -11.91
CA PHE A 48 17.24 13.87 -10.79
C PHE A 48 17.82 12.65 -10.06
N PRO A 49 17.85 12.66 -8.71
CA PRO A 49 17.50 13.75 -7.81
C PRO A 49 18.65 14.78 -7.66
N SER A 50 18.35 16.07 -7.86
CA SER A 50 19.38 17.12 -7.92
C SER A 50 19.91 17.48 -6.54
N GLY A 51 20.97 16.81 -6.12
CA GLY A 51 21.72 17.10 -4.90
C GLY A 51 21.30 16.26 -3.68
N ALA A 52 22.13 16.34 -2.63
CA ALA A 52 22.00 15.47 -1.45
C ALA A 52 20.69 15.69 -0.66
N GLY A 53 20.19 16.92 -0.62
CA GLY A 53 18.91 17.23 0.05
C GLY A 53 17.72 16.60 -0.66
N ALA A 54 17.67 16.72 -1.99
CA ALA A 54 16.61 16.12 -2.80
C ALA A 54 16.63 14.60 -2.72
N ALA A 55 17.82 13.99 -2.80
CA ALA A 55 17.97 12.54 -2.66
C ALA A 55 17.45 12.03 -1.30
N ARG A 56 17.82 12.70 -0.21
CA ARG A 56 17.32 12.37 1.15
C ARG A 56 15.81 12.60 1.27
N GLY A 57 15.27 13.62 0.62
CA GLY A 57 13.83 13.88 0.60
C GLY A 57 13.05 12.76 -0.08
N VAL A 58 13.49 12.32 -1.27
CA VAL A 58 12.86 11.20 -2.00
C VAL A 58 12.96 9.90 -1.20
N MET A 59 14.13 9.62 -0.63
CA MET A 59 14.36 8.42 0.17
C MET A 59 13.53 8.41 1.47
N GLY A 60 13.50 9.54 2.18
CA GLY A 60 12.73 9.70 3.41
C GLY A 60 11.22 9.61 3.16
N LEU A 61 10.71 10.30 2.13
CA LEU A 61 9.29 10.22 1.78
C LEU A 61 8.91 8.81 1.35
N GLY A 62 9.75 8.14 0.55
CA GLY A 62 9.55 6.74 0.19
C GLY A 62 9.48 5.82 1.42
N ALA A 63 10.40 5.95 2.36
CA ALA A 63 10.41 5.16 3.59
C ALA A 63 9.14 5.39 4.44
N VAL A 64 8.68 6.64 4.56
CA VAL A 64 7.43 6.98 5.26
C VAL A 64 6.22 6.35 4.58
N LEU A 65 6.12 6.44 3.25
CA LEU A 65 5.01 5.86 2.50
C LEU A 65 4.99 4.33 2.61
N VAL A 66 6.16 3.68 2.58
CA VAL A 66 6.28 2.23 2.80
C VAL A 66 5.81 1.87 4.21
N ALA A 67 6.27 2.59 5.24
CA ALA A 67 5.85 2.34 6.61
C ALA A 67 4.33 2.52 6.80
N ALA A 68 3.74 3.53 6.17
CA ALA A 68 2.29 3.75 6.19
C ALA A 68 1.52 2.62 5.49
N ALA A 69 2.00 2.15 4.34
CA ALA A 69 1.41 1.01 3.64
C ALA A 69 1.49 -0.29 4.46
N MET A 70 2.64 -0.55 5.10
CA MET A 70 2.78 -1.72 5.99
C MET A 70 1.90 -1.61 7.22
N PHE A 71 1.84 -0.43 7.84
CA PHE A 71 0.97 -0.19 9.00
C PHE A 71 -0.49 -0.43 8.67
N THR A 72 -0.97 0.11 7.54
CA THR A 72 -2.35 -0.09 7.10
C THR A 72 -2.65 -1.53 6.69
N ALA A 73 -1.68 -2.25 6.13
CA ALA A 73 -1.80 -3.68 5.85
C ALA A 73 -2.03 -4.48 7.15
N VAL A 74 -1.20 -4.24 8.17
CA VAL A 74 -1.35 -4.89 9.48
C VAL A 74 -2.65 -4.47 10.17
N TYR A 75 -3.01 -3.19 10.09
CA TYR A 75 -4.23 -2.66 10.70
C TYR A 75 -5.52 -3.24 10.10
N VAL A 76 -5.54 -3.50 8.78
CA VAL A 76 -6.67 -4.14 8.12
C VAL A 76 -6.70 -5.64 8.41
N ALA A 77 -5.53 -6.28 8.55
CA ALA A 77 -5.41 -7.73 8.75
C ALA A 77 -5.69 -8.22 10.19
N ILE A 78 -5.81 -7.31 11.17
CA ILE A 78 -6.10 -7.59 12.60
C ILE A 78 -7.51 -7.10 12.96
#